data_AF-A0A1Z9CBJ7-F1
#
_entry.id   AF-A0A1Z9CBJ7-F1
#
_cell.length_a   1.000
_cell.length_b   1.000
_cell.length_c   1.000
_cell.angle_alpha   90.00
_cell.angle_beta   90.00
_cell.angle_gamma   90.00
#
_symmetry.space_group_name_H-M   'P 1'
#
loop_
_entity.id
_entity.type
_entity.pdbx_description
1 polymer ?
#
loop_
_entity_poly.entity_id
_entity_poly.type
_entity_poly.pdbx_seq_one_letter_code
_entity_poly.pdbx_strand_id
1 'polypeptide(L)'
;MNLKNVLLIICLAFISEGYSWWDEGHSLICNKAANLMSGDTSANLFSILESDDYGEGCVWPDVIKQVERRETGPWHYINSPPGKDLITPDSCPKKGCIMRAYEEQLSSLRTGNDAEKKDAVRFIGHFVADIHQPLHTGFGY
;
A
#
# COMPACT_ATOMS: atom_id res chain seq x y z
N MET A 1 -4.77 -43.89 -14.66
CA MET A 1 -4.06 -42.70 -14.13
C MET A 1 -3.10 -43.18 -13.05
N ASN A 2 -1.80 -42.86 -13.12
CA ASN A 2 -0.84 -43.39 -12.15
C ASN A 2 -0.95 -42.65 -10.79
N LEU A 3 -0.39 -43.23 -9.73
CA LEU A 3 -0.47 -42.68 -8.38
C LEU A 3 0.07 -41.25 -8.26
N LYS A 4 1.11 -40.90 -9.04
CA LYS A 4 1.66 -39.53 -9.10
C LYS A 4 0.64 -38.53 -9.64
N ASN A 5 -0.09 -38.91 -10.69
CA ASN A 5 -1.12 -38.07 -11.30
C ASN A 5 -2.31 -37.90 -10.34
N VAL A 6 -2.68 -38.93 -9.58
CA VAL A 6 -3.73 -38.84 -8.54
C VAL A 6 -3.29 -37.91 -7.41
N LEU A 7 -2.07 -38.06 -6.89
CA LEU A 7 -1.51 -37.19 -5.84
C LEU A 7 -1.42 -35.73 -6.28
N LEU A 8 -1.01 -35.46 -7.52
CA LEU A 8 -0.92 -34.10 -8.06
C LEU A 8 -2.30 -33.44 -8.15
N ILE A 9 -3.32 -34.17 -8.62
CA ILE A 9 -4.70 -33.66 -8.70
C ILE A 9 -5.27 -33.38 -7.30
N ILE A 10 -4.98 -34.25 -6.33
CA ILE A 10 -5.37 -34.04 -4.93
C ILE A 10 -4.72 -32.76 -4.38
N CYS A 11 -3.42 -32.53 -4.58
CA CYS A 11 -2.75 -31.30 -4.13
C CYS A 11 -3.34 -30.03 -4.77
N LEU A 12 -3.66 -30.07 -6.07
CA LEU A 12 -4.28 -28.93 -6.77
C LEU A 12 -5.72 -28.66 -6.30
N ALA A 13 -6.44 -29.69 -5.84
CA ALA A 13 -7.79 -29.55 -5.29
C ALA A 13 -7.83 -28.88 -3.90
N PHE A 14 -6.68 -28.69 -3.25
CA PHE A 14 -6.54 -28.04 -1.94
C PHE A 14 -5.85 -26.67 -1.99
N ILE A 15 -5.77 -26.03 -3.15
CA ILE A 15 -5.31 -24.64 -3.23
C ILE A 15 -6.42 -23.75 -2.64
N SER A 16 -6.24 -23.27 -1.42
CA SER A 16 -7.11 -22.25 -0.83
C SER A 16 -6.87 -20.89 -1.49
N GLU A 17 -7.92 -20.09 -1.63
CA GLU A 17 -7.75 -18.66 -1.95
C GLU A 17 -6.91 -18.01 -0.84
N GLY A 18 -5.75 -17.49 -1.22
CA GLY A 18 -4.97 -16.62 -0.33
C GLY A 18 -5.55 -15.22 -0.42
N TYR A 19 -6.18 -14.72 0.64
CA TYR A 19 -6.55 -13.32 0.77
C TYR A 19 -5.28 -12.48 0.90
N SER A 20 -4.65 -12.15 -0.23
CA SER A 20 -3.46 -11.34 -0.29
C SER A 20 -3.81 -9.85 -0.30
N TRP A 21 -2.92 -9.05 0.30
CA TRP A 21 -3.04 -7.62 0.52
C TRP A 21 -2.94 -6.76 -0.75
N TRP A 22 -3.04 -7.35 -1.93
CA TRP A 22 -2.91 -6.70 -3.23
C TRP A 22 -4.04 -5.66 -3.42
N ASP A 23 -4.51 -5.44 -4.64
CA ASP A 23 -5.56 -4.45 -4.95
C ASP A 23 -6.76 -4.50 -3.98
N GLU A 24 -7.22 -5.71 -3.62
CA GLU A 24 -8.33 -5.90 -2.67
C GLU A 24 -8.00 -5.39 -1.25
N GLY A 25 -6.80 -5.66 -0.73
CA GLY A 25 -6.39 -5.23 0.61
C GLY A 25 -6.31 -3.71 0.72
N HIS A 26 -5.70 -3.07 -0.29
CA HIS A 26 -5.63 -1.61 -0.36
C HIS A 26 -7.01 -0.99 -0.50
N SER A 27 -7.84 -1.53 -1.38
CA SER A 27 -9.19 -1.03 -1.62
C SER A 27 -10.06 -1.11 -0.36
N LEU A 28 -10.07 -2.27 0.32
CA LEU A 28 -10.84 -2.48 1.54
C LEU A 28 -10.43 -1.53 2.67
N ILE A 29 -9.12 -1.33 2.88
CA ILE A 29 -8.61 -0.46 3.95
C ILE A 29 -9.03 0.99 3.70
N CYS A 30 -8.87 1.49 2.48
CA CYS A 30 -9.21 2.88 2.17
C CYS A 30 -10.72 3.12 2.16
N ASN A 31 -11.52 2.20 1.61
CA ASN A 31 -12.97 2.28 1.70
C ASN A 31 -13.44 2.20 3.15
N LYS A 32 -12.80 1.37 3.99
CA LYS A 32 -13.12 1.34 5.42
C LYS A 32 -12.73 2.65 6.12
N ALA A 33 -11.59 3.24 5.78
CA ALA A 33 -11.16 4.53 6.31
C ALA A 33 -12.15 5.64 5.95
N ALA A 34 -12.55 5.76 4.67
CA ALA A 34 -13.54 6.74 4.22
C ALA A 34 -14.88 6.60 4.97
N ASN A 35 -15.34 5.37 5.21
CA ASN A 35 -16.58 5.09 5.96
C ASN A 35 -16.51 5.45 7.46
N LEU A 36 -15.30 5.56 8.03
CA LEU A 36 -15.11 5.92 9.44
C LEU A 36 -14.84 7.41 9.64
N MET A 37 -14.59 8.16 8.57
CA MET A 37 -14.38 9.61 8.62
C MET A 37 -15.70 10.36 8.94
N SER A 38 -15.59 11.54 9.53
CA SER A 38 -16.74 12.46 9.60
C SER A 38 -17.16 12.90 8.20
N GLY A 39 -18.45 13.24 8.03
CA GLY A 39 -19.03 13.65 6.75
C GLY A 39 -18.24 14.77 6.04
N ASP A 40 -17.80 15.80 6.79
CA ASP A 40 -17.01 16.90 6.23
C ASP A 40 -15.63 16.42 5.73
N THR A 41 -15.01 15.48 6.44
CA THR A 41 -13.70 14.93 6.05
C THR A 41 -13.83 14.03 4.82
N SER A 42 -14.84 13.17 4.76
CA SER A 42 -15.09 12.34 3.58
C SER A 42 -15.48 13.19 2.36
N ALA A 43 -16.27 14.25 2.56
CA ALA A 43 -16.62 15.18 1.48
C ALA A 43 -15.38 15.89 0.91
N ASN A 44 -14.48 16.38 1.79
CA ASN A 44 -13.22 16.97 1.37
C ASN A 44 -12.30 15.95 0.68
N LEU A 45 -12.24 14.71 1.18
CA LEU A 45 -11.49 13.62 0.57
C LEU A 45 -11.94 13.38 -0.87
N PHE A 46 -13.24 13.18 -1.09
CA PHE A 46 -13.79 12.91 -2.41
C PHE A 46 -13.72 14.12 -3.35
N SER A 47 -13.76 15.34 -2.80
CA SER A 47 -13.48 16.55 -3.57
C SER A 47 -12.03 16.61 -4.07
N ILE A 48 -11.05 16.21 -3.24
CA ILE A 48 -9.62 16.15 -3.65
C ILE A 48 -9.40 15.05 -4.68
N LEU A 49 -10.03 13.89 -4.49
CA LEU A 49 -9.91 12.74 -5.40
C LEU A 49 -10.64 12.93 -6.72
N GLU A 50 -11.65 13.82 -6.76
CA GLU A 50 -12.62 13.94 -7.87
C GLU A 50 -13.27 12.58 -8.19
N SER A 51 -13.50 11.78 -7.16
CA SER A 51 -14.07 10.43 -7.21
C SER A 51 -14.65 10.10 -5.84
N ASP A 52 -15.70 9.28 -5.80
CA ASP A 52 -16.29 8.72 -4.58
C ASP A 52 -15.69 7.33 -4.22
N ASP A 53 -14.74 6.83 -5.02
CA ASP A 53 -14.03 5.59 -4.77
C ASP A 53 -12.62 5.85 -4.22
N TYR A 54 -12.47 5.82 -2.89
CA TYR A 54 -11.14 5.93 -2.27
C TYR A 54 -10.33 4.64 -2.44
N GLY A 55 -11.01 3.50 -2.58
CA GLY A 55 -10.36 2.21 -2.80
C GLY A 55 -9.53 2.20 -4.08
N GLU A 56 -10.09 2.66 -5.20
CA GLU A 56 -9.35 2.83 -6.46
C GLU A 56 -8.14 3.76 -6.28
N GLY A 57 -8.32 4.87 -5.56
CA GLY A 57 -7.24 5.79 -5.22
C GLY A 57 -6.08 5.12 -4.48
N CYS A 58 -6.35 4.14 -3.64
CA CYS A 58 -5.32 3.41 -2.90
C CYS A 58 -4.70 2.25 -3.67
N VAL A 59 -5.26 1.81 -4.79
CA VAL A 59 -4.59 0.86 -5.70
C VAL A 59 -3.59 1.58 -6.61
N TRP A 60 -3.88 2.84 -6.97
CA TRP A 60 -3.10 3.63 -7.93
C TRP A 60 -1.58 3.68 -7.68
N PRO A 61 -1.05 3.81 -6.44
CA PRO A 61 0.40 3.81 -6.19
C PRO A 61 1.13 2.56 -6.71
N ASP A 62 0.48 1.40 -6.67
CA ASP A 62 1.04 0.15 -7.17
C ASP A 62 1.10 0.07 -8.69
N VAL A 63 0.19 0.78 -9.37
CA VAL A 63 0.18 0.92 -10.82
C VAL A 63 1.30 1.86 -11.26
N ILE A 64 1.35 3.08 -10.69
CA ILE A 64 2.27 4.12 -11.13
C ILE A 64 3.73 3.79 -10.87
N LYS A 65 4.05 3.02 -9.82
CA LYS A 65 5.43 2.59 -9.56
C LYS A 65 5.99 1.71 -10.68
N GLN A 66 5.13 1.13 -11.52
CA GLN A 66 5.53 0.31 -12.67
C GLN A 66 5.62 1.12 -13.96
N VAL A 67 4.68 2.05 -14.17
CA VAL A 67 4.46 2.67 -15.49
C VAL A 67 5.04 4.08 -15.63
N GLU A 68 5.03 4.89 -14.58
CA GLU A 68 5.34 6.33 -14.68
C GLU A 68 6.36 6.78 -13.63
N ARG A 69 6.12 6.39 -12.38
CA ARG A 69 6.85 6.87 -11.21
C ARG A 69 7.68 5.77 -10.55
N ARG A 70 8.61 5.18 -11.31
CA ARG A 70 9.44 4.05 -10.82
C ARG A 70 10.27 4.39 -9.58
N GLU A 71 10.55 5.67 -9.36
CA GLU A 71 11.25 6.16 -8.18
C GLU A 71 10.47 5.94 -6.88
N THR A 72 9.16 5.71 -6.94
CA THR A 72 8.33 5.45 -5.76
C THR A 72 8.41 4.01 -5.28
N GLY A 73 9.03 3.09 -6.03
CA GLY A 73 9.14 1.67 -5.65
C GLY A 73 9.64 1.43 -4.21
N PRO A 74 10.71 2.10 -3.75
CA PRO A 74 11.17 2.01 -2.36
C PRO A 74 10.21 2.59 -1.32
N TRP A 75 9.20 3.37 -1.71
CA TRP A 75 8.25 3.99 -0.78
C TRP A 75 7.23 2.99 -0.22
N HIS A 76 7.14 1.78 -0.77
CA HIS A 76 6.13 0.80 -0.38
C HIS A 76 6.53 -0.06 0.84
N TYR A 77 7.76 0.04 1.31
CA TYR A 77 8.24 -0.83 2.39
C TYR A 77 9.32 -0.16 3.24
N ILE A 78 9.61 -0.80 4.36
CA ILE A 78 10.83 -0.56 5.14
C ILE A 78 11.34 -1.90 5.65
N ASN A 79 12.59 -2.22 5.30
CA ASN A 79 13.17 -3.49 5.68
C ASN A 79 13.81 -3.38 7.06
N SER A 80 13.56 -4.36 7.92
CA SER A 80 14.35 -4.49 9.13
C SER A 80 15.78 -4.90 8.77
N PRO A 81 16.82 -4.31 9.40
CA PRO A 81 18.20 -4.72 9.17
C PRO A 81 18.41 -6.20 9.52
N PRO A 82 19.34 -6.91 8.83
CA PRO A 82 19.62 -8.32 9.13
C PRO A 82 19.93 -8.56 10.61
N GLY A 83 19.25 -9.54 11.21
CA GLY A 83 19.43 -9.90 12.63
C GLY A 83 18.86 -8.88 13.62
N LYS A 84 18.05 -7.92 13.17
CA LYS A 84 17.30 -7.01 14.05
C LYS A 84 15.82 -7.22 13.86
N ASP A 85 15.08 -7.25 14.97
CA ASP A 85 13.62 -7.31 14.97
C ASP A 85 12.98 -5.92 15.08
N LEU A 86 13.80 -4.86 14.99
CA LEU A 86 13.36 -3.48 15.24
C LEU A 86 13.66 -2.57 14.04
N ILE A 87 12.61 -1.91 13.56
CA ILE A 87 12.68 -0.78 12.66
C ILE A 87 12.91 0.50 13.48
N THR A 88 13.92 1.26 13.09
CA THR A 88 14.26 2.57 13.66
C THR A 88 14.30 3.60 12.53
N PRO A 89 14.33 4.92 12.83
CA PRO A 89 14.52 5.93 11.79
C PRO A 89 15.73 5.66 10.87
N ASP A 90 16.81 5.10 11.42
CA ASP A 90 18.03 4.73 10.68
C ASP A 90 17.84 3.52 9.75
N SER A 91 16.76 2.75 9.90
CA SER A 91 16.42 1.64 9.01
C SER A 91 16.00 2.12 7.61
N CYS A 92 15.61 3.39 7.46
CA CYS A 92 15.18 3.97 6.20
C CYS A 92 16.36 4.24 5.25
N PRO A 93 16.47 3.55 4.09
CA PRO A 93 17.57 3.75 3.17
C PRO A 93 17.63 5.18 2.59
N LYS A 94 18.81 5.56 2.07
CA LYS A 94 18.97 6.84 1.34
C LYS A 94 18.03 6.96 0.14
N LYS A 95 17.74 5.84 -0.54
CA LYS A 95 16.80 5.76 -1.68
C LYS A 95 15.32 5.97 -1.30
N GLY A 96 15.00 6.09 -0.02
CA GLY A 96 13.64 6.21 0.49
C GLY A 96 13.13 4.93 1.15
N CYS A 97 12.05 5.10 1.90
CA CYS A 97 11.26 4.05 2.55
C CYS A 97 9.85 4.60 2.80
N ILE A 98 8.92 3.73 3.19
CA ILE A 98 7.53 4.10 3.50
C ILE A 98 7.39 5.21 4.55
N MET A 99 8.20 5.19 5.62
CA MET A 99 8.12 6.20 6.68
C MET A 99 8.47 7.60 6.18
N ARG A 100 9.54 7.72 5.37
CA ARG A 100 9.94 9.02 4.80
C ARG A 100 8.92 9.51 3.78
N ALA A 101 8.49 8.62 2.89
CA ALA A 101 7.51 8.94 1.86
C ALA A 101 6.18 9.39 2.50
N TYR A 102 5.73 8.73 3.56
CA TYR A 102 4.51 9.10 4.29
C TYR A 102 4.57 10.54 4.83
N GLU A 103 5.67 10.92 5.49
CA GLU A 103 5.86 12.30 5.98
C GLU A 103 5.90 13.33 4.84
N GLU A 104 6.58 12.99 3.74
CA GLU A 104 6.62 13.84 2.53
C GLU A 104 5.22 14.03 1.93
N GLN A 105 4.42 12.97 1.82
CA GLN A 105 3.05 13.06 1.31
C GLN A 105 2.12 13.81 2.28
N LEU A 106 2.30 13.67 3.60
CA LEU A 106 1.59 14.52 4.57
C LEU A 106 1.91 16.00 4.38
N SER A 107 3.17 16.34 4.07
CA SER A 107 3.55 17.71 3.73
C SER A 107 2.88 18.17 2.43
N SER A 108 2.94 17.36 1.37
CA SER A 108 2.31 17.65 0.08
C SER A 108 0.80 17.86 0.19
N LEU A 109 0.12 17.07 1.03
CA LEU A 109 -1.31 17.24 1.29
C LEU A 109 -1.62 18.61 1.92
N ARG A 110 -0.73 19.12 2.77
CA ARG A 110 -0.93 20.40 3.47
C ARG A 110 -0.61 21.61 2.58
N THR A 111 0.47 21.55 1.82
CA THR A 111 1.05 22.73 1.16
C THR A 111 1.07 22.68 -0.36
N GLY A 112 0.79 21.51 -0.96
CA GLY A 112 0.85 21.32 -2.40
C GLY A 112 -0.30 21.97 -3.17
N ASN A 113 -0.14 22.00 -4.49
CA ASN A 113 -1.22 22.30 -5.42
C ASN A 113 -2.24 21.13 -5.50
N ASP A 114 -3.33 21.31 -6.23
CA ASP A 114 -4.43 20.34 -6.25
C ASP A 114 -4.00 18.96 -6.76
N ALA A 115 -3.12 18.90 -7.77
CA ALA A 115 -2.59 17.63 -8.28
C ALA A 115 -1.69 16.94 -7.25
N GLU A 116 -0.81 17.69 -6.58
CA GLU A 116 0.05 17.17 -5.51
C GLU A 116 -0.77 16.64 -4.32
N LYS A 117 -1.85 17.34 -3.96
CA LYS A 117 -2.77 16.89 -2.89
C LYS A 117 -3.51 15.61 -3.27
N LYS A 118 -3.96 15.50 -4.52
CA LYS A 118 -4.63 14.31 -5.04
C LYS A 118 -3.72 13.10 -4.98
N ASP A 119 -2.48 13.22 -5.44
CA ASP A 119 -1.47 12.16 -5.34
C ASP A 119 -1.15 11.85 -3.87
N ALA A 120 -0.99 12.87 -3.04
CA ALA A 120 -0.67 12.70 -1.63
C ALA A 120 -1.72 11.88 -0.87
N VAL A 121 -3.01 12.17 -1.06
CA VAL A 121 -4.09 11.40 -0.42
C VAL A 121 -4.09 9.93 -0.83
N ARG A 122 -3.83 9.65 -2.12
CA ARG A 122 -3.73 8.30 -2.68
C ARG A 122 -2.57 7.53 -2.04
N PHE A 123 -1.39 8.13 -2.02
CA PHE A 123 -0.20 7.54 -1.39
C PHE A 123 -0.37 7.35 0.12
N ILE A 124 -0.93 8.32 0.85
CA ILE A 124 -1.15 8.22 2.30
C ILE A 124 -2.02 7.00 2.63
N GLY A 125 -3.14 6.83 1.94
CA GLY A 125 -4.03 5.68 2.16
C GLY A 125 -3.35 4.36 1.82
N HIS A 126 -2.66 4.31 0.68
CA HIS A 126 -1.90 3.15 0.26
C HIS A 126 -0.80 2.75 1.26
N PHE A 127 -0.02 3.72 1.76
CA PHE A 127 1.04 3.45 2.72
C PHE A 127 0.53 2.95 4.07
N VAL A 128 -0.64 3.44 4.51
CA VAL A 128 -1.29 2.89 5.71
C VAL A 128 -1.64 1.43 5.49
N ALA A 129 -2.10 1.03 4.31
CA ALA A 129 -2.32 -0.38 4.01
C ALA A 129 -1.01 -1.18 3.96
N ASP A 130 -0.01 -0.70 3.22
CA ASP A 130 1.30 -1.35 3.07
C ASP A 130 1.97 -1.62 4.41
N ILE A 131 2.07 -0.61 5.29
CA ILE A 131 2.80 -0.77 6.55
C ILE A 131 2.15 -1.79 7.51
N HIS A 132 0.85 -2.08 7.33
CA HIS A 132 0.15 -3.12 8.09
C HIS A 132 0.26 -4.51 7.45
N GLN A 133 0.80 -4.60 6.23
CA GLN A 133 1.16 -5.86 5.60
C GLN A 133 2.50 -6.35 6.19
N PRO A 134 2.54 -7.47 6.93
CA PRO A 134 3.72 -7.85 7.72
C PRO A 134 5.05 -7.95 6.96
N LEU A 135 5.03 -8.38 5.70
CA LEU A 135 6.21 -8.51 4.84
C LEU A 135 6.71 -7.19 4.26
N HIS A 136 5.92 -6.11 4.28
CA HIS A 136 6.38 -4.76 3.92
C HIS A 136 7.20 -4.11 5.05
N THR A 137 7.19 -4.73 6.24
CA THR A 137 8.02 -4.37 7.40
C THR A 137 8.99 -5.49 7.81
N GLY A 138 9.18 -6.48 6.93
CA GLY A 138 9.93 -7.70 7.21
C GLY A 138 11.43 -7.60 6.96
N PHE A 139 12.10 -8.75 6.96
CA PHE A 139 13.48 -8.87 6.49
C PHE A 139 13.48 -8.74 4.96
N GLY A 140 14.06 -7.65 4.44
CA GLY A 140 14.33 -7.53 3.01
C GLY A 140 15.66 -8.18 2.67
N TYR A 141 15.67 -8.99 1.61
CA TYR A 141 16.89 -9.54 0.99
C TYR A 141 17.40 -8.60 -0.10
#